data_AF-R5KZJ2-F1
#
_entry.id   AF-R5KZJ2-F1
#
_cell.length_a   1.000
_cell.length_b   1.000
_cell.length_c   1.000
_cell.angle_alpha   90.00
_cell.angle_beta   90.00
_cell.angle_gamma   90.00
#
_symmetry.space_group_name_H-M   'P 1'
#
loop_
_entity.id
_entity.type
_entity.pdbx_description
1 polymer ?
#
loop_
_entity_poly.entity_id
_entity_poly.type
_entity_poly.pdbx_seq_one_letter_code
_entity_poly.pdbx_strand_id
1 'polypeptide(L)'
;MTRAFNRWSELGLFGGSIFVGGRMVAFTYGCPINHNTFDVCVEKADVNYEGAFSIINQEFAKHIPEQYFYINREEDLGDEGLRKAKLSYRPDILLEKNSVMEKRPLADFEDQERILRETKDIWRTVFGDPEDFVELYFSKVYRSEYNVCCQLGGRVVAALQTLPYRMLYRGREINTAYMSGVSVLPEFRRQDIGNNLMKQAHFRLYHSDVVFASLIPAEPWLYEWYGKCGYARIIKCTPPPVDALAVDFDEFDRVQRSRNCVLLHDEAGFEVIREDIRLAGKDYVPQSGNIDGMLRVVNARKALRLYAETHADEHLSIRVDGDADIPMNNAYYIISGGKVRQTDEPDPSAVKMSINGLAEFIFKDENAEMNFMLN
;
A
#
# COMPACT_ATOMS: atom_id res chain seq x y z
N MET A 1 17.81 26.73 -5.60
CA MET A 1 19.03 27.49 -5.25
C MET A 1 18.93 28.98 -5.55
N THR A 2 18.60 29.45 -6.76
CA THR A 2 18.61 30.90 -7.11
C THR A 2 17.80 31.78 -6.15
N ARG A 3 16.62 31.33 -5.70
CA ARG A 3 15.80 32.07 -4.73
C ARG A 3 16.46 32.23 -3.36
N ALA A 4 17.20 31.22 -2.89
CA ALA A 4 17.92 31.27 -1.62
C ALA A 4 19.04 32.32 -1.68
N PHE A 5 19.82 32.34 -2.77
CA PHE A 5 20.86 33.36 -2.97
C PHE A 5 20.30 34.78 -3.10
N ASN A 6 19.16 34.96 -3.78
CA ASN A 6 18.52 36.27 -3.90
C ASN A 6 17.95 36.81 -2.57
N ARG A 7 17.73 35.93 -1.58
CA ARG A 7 17.11 36.25 -0.28
C ARG A 7 18.02 35.90 0.89
N TRP A 8 19.34 35.87 0.64
CA TRP A 8 20.35 35.37 1.57
C TRP A 8 20.21 35.97 2.98
N SER A 9 20.22 37.30 3.07
CA SER A 9 20.10 38.01 4.33
C SER A 9 18.68 37.91 4.94
N GLU A 10 17.63 37.94 4.12
CA GLU A 10 16.23 37.89 4.58
C GLU A 10 15.89 36.54 5.23
N LEU A 11 16.48 35.45 4.74
CA LEU A 11 16.32 34.10 5.27
C LEU A 11 17.33 33.77 6.39
N GLY A 12 18.23 34.70 6.72
CA GLY A 12 19.31 34.44 7.68
C GLY A 12 20.25 33.32 7.23
N LEU A 13 20.41 33.12 5.92
CA LEU A 13 21.31 32.12 5.36
C LEU A 13 22.75 32.48 5.70
N PHE A 14 23.54 31.47 6.02
CA PHE A 14 24.99 31.56 5.99
C PHE A 14 25.59 30.22 5.56
N GLY A 15 26.85 30.25 5.18
CA GLY A 15 27.53 29.10 4.61
C GLY A 15 29.03 29.18 4.79
N GLY A 16 29.69 28.12 4.37
CA GLY A 16 31.14 27.98 4.41
C GLY A 16 31.64 27.28 3.16
N SER A 17 32.93 27.44 2.90
CA SER A 17 33.62 26.81 1.78
C SER A 17 35.03 26.43 2.19
N ILE A 18 35.51 25.29 1.72
CA ILE A 18 36.88 24.80 1.95
C ILE A 18 37.66 24.90 0.64
N PHE A 19 38.88 25.40 0.73
CA PHE A 19 39.81 25.55 -0.38
C PHE A 19 41.08 24.74 -0.14
N VAL A 20 41.57 24.06 -1.19
CA VAL A 20 42.89 23.40 -1.23
C VAL A 20 43.65 23.92 -2.44
N GLY A 21 44.81 24.54 -2.22
CA GLY A 21 45.61 25.11 -3.31
C GLY A 21 44.90 26.19 -4.12
N GLY A 22 44.03 26.99 -3.48
CA GLY A 22 43.23 28.03 -4.14
C GLY A 22 42.00 27.52 -4.91
N ARG A 23 41.78 26.21 -4.99
CA ARG A 23 40.58 25.60 -5.57
C ARG A 23 39.57 25.27 -4.47
N MET A 24 38.31 25.65 -4.68
CA MET A 24 37.22 25.25 -3.79
C MET A 24 36.94 23.75 -3.94
N VAL A 25 36.99 23.02 -2.83
CA VAL A 25 36.79 21.56 -2.80
C VAL A 25 35.51 21.16 -2.07
N ALA A 26 34.95 22.05 -1.24
CA ALA A 26 33.66 21.82 -0.60
C ALA A 26 32.95 23.13 -0.30
N PHE A 27 31.62 23.10 -0.27
CA PHE A 27 30.81 24.20 0.22
C PHE A 27 29.54 23.69 0.89
N THR A 28 29.01 24.51 1.78
CA THR A 28 27.75 24.24 2.47
C THR A 28 27.05 25.54 2.81
N TYR A 29 25.72 25.51 2.90
CA TYR A 29 24.95 26.60 3.46
C TYR A 29 23.65 26.09 4.06
N GLY A 30 23.11 26.90 4.97
CA GLY A 30 21.92 26.57 5.71
C GLY A 30 21.25 27.80 6.30
N CYS A 31 20.06 27.60 6.87
CA CYS A 31 19.32 28.65 7.52
C CYS A 31 18.55 28.13 8.75
N PRO A 32 18.09 29.03 9.64
CA PRO A 32 17.21 28.66 10.73
C PRO A 32 15.86 28.15 10.21
N ILE A 33 15.33 27.07 10.80
CA ILE A 33 13.94 26.63 10.58
C ILE A 33 13.03 27.33 11.59
N ASN A 34 13.47 27.35 12.85
CA ASN A 34 12.74 27.91 13.98
C ASN A 34 13.74 28.36 15.07
N HIS A 35 13.26 28.61 16.29
CA HIS A 35 14.07 29.13 17.40
C HIS A 35 15.16 28.16 17.92
N ASN A 36 15.11 26.87 17.60
CA ASN A 36 16.03 25.86 18.14
C ASN A 36 16.60 24.85 17.11
N THR A 37 16.13 24.93 15.86
CA THR A 37 16.52 24.01 14.78
C THR A 37 17.15 24.77 13.62
N PHE A 38 18.32 24.32 13.18
CA PHE A 38 19.02 24.83 11.99
C PHE A 38 19.01 23.79 10.87
N ASP A 39 18.82 24.22 9.63
CA ASP A 39 18.80 23.35 8.46
C ASP A 39 20.09 23.45 7.66
N VAL A 40 20.68 22.30 7.30
CA VAL A 40 21.79 22.23 6.34
C VAL A 40 21.22 21.98 4.94
N CYS A 41 20.76 23.05 4.31
CA CYS A 41 20.03 22.98 3.04
C CYS A 41 20.85 22.39 1.88
N VAL A 42 22.16 22.69 1.84
CA VAL A 42 23.06 22.16 0.81
C VAL A 42 24.42 21.88 1.40
N GLU A 43 24.94 20.70 1.12
CA GLU A 43 26.33 20.31 1.39
C GLU A 43 26.89 19.57 0.18
N LYS A 44 28.01 20.06 -0.36
CA LYS A 44 28.68 19.47 -1.54
C LYS A 44 30.18 19.48 -1.36
N ALA A 45 30.83 18.40 -1.77
CA ALA A 45 32.28 18.28 -1.81
C ALA A 45 32.76 17.50 -3.04
N ASP A 46 33.98 17.78 -3.45
CA ASP A 46 34.70 17.08 -4.52
C ASP A 46 35.15 15.70 -3.99
N VAL A 47 34.66 14.64 -4.63
CA VAL A 47 34.90 13.24 -4.22
C VAL A 47 36.36 12.80 -4.36
N ASN A 48 37.20 13.57 -5.08
CA ASN A 48 38.63 13.29 -5.20
C ASN A 48 39.42 13.68 -3.94
N TYR A 49 38.78 14.38 -2.99
CA TYR A 49 39.39 14.76 -1.73
C TYR A 49 38.81 13.91 -0.59
N GLU A 50 39.61 12.95 -0.13
CA GLU A 50 39.22 12.09 0.97
C GLU A 50 38.91 12.91 2.23
N GLY A 51 37.76 12.63 2.86
CA GLY A 51 37.30 13.33 4.06
C GLY A 51 36.67 14.72 3.82
N ALA A 52 36.58 15.20 2.57
CA ALA A 52 36.05 16.53 2.27
C ALA A 52 34.61 16.75 2.77
N PHE A 53 33.73 15.75 2.65
CA PHE A 53 32.37 15.77 3.22
C PHE A 53 32.38 15.81 4.75
N SER A 54 33.24 15.01 5.39
CA SER A 54 33.32 14.96 6.85
C SER A 54 33.80 16.28 7.44
N ILE A 55 34.80 16.92 6.81
CA ILE A 55 35.39 18.17 7.31
C ILE A 55 34.47 19.37 7.06
N ILE A 56 33.82 19.48 5.88
CA ILE A 56 32.88 20.58 5.63
C ILE A 56 31.69 20.48 6.58
N ASN A 57 31.21 19.26 6.86
CA ASN A 57 30.15 19.05 7.82
C ASN A 57 30.56 19.48 9.24
N GLN A 58 31.72 19.00 9.71
CA GLN A 58 32.22 19.30 11.04
C GLN A 58 32.46 20.80 11.22
N GLU A 59 33.15 21.42 10.26
CA GLU A 59 33.48 22.85 10.35
C GLU A 59 32.21 23.70 10.30
N PHE A 60 31.24 23.34 9.46
CA PHE A 60 29.99 24.09 9.44
C PHE A 60 29.20 23.95 10.73
N ALA A 61 29.08 22.74 11.28
CA ALA A 61 28.39 22.50 12.54
C ALA A 61 29.00 23.32 13.70
N LYS A 62 30.33 23.48 13.75
CA LYS A 62 31.01 24.32 14.77
C LYS A 62 30.68 25.80 14.69
N HIS A 63 30.24 26.28 13.53
CA HIS A 63 29.91 27.69 13.30
C HIS A 63 28.40 27.96 13.34
N ILE A 64 27.58 26.92 13.52
CA ILE A 64 26.15 27.10 13.79
C ILE A 64 25.99 27.70 15.20
N PRO A 65 25.20 28.79 15.36
CA PRO A 65 24.98 29.40 16.67
C PRO A 65 24.47 28.41 17.71
N GLU A 66 25.03 28.45 18.93
CA GLU A 66 24.73 27.50 20.01
C GLU A 66 23.24 27.43 20.41
N GLN A 67 22.43 28.43 20.04
CA GLN A 67 20.97 28.41 20.25
C GLN A 67 20.28 27.27 19.49
N TYR A 68 20.88 26.78 18.40
CA TYR A 68 20.36 25.66 17.62
C TYR A 68 20.96 24.35 18.13
N PHE A 69 20.23 23.67 19.00
CA PHE A 69 20.65 22.36 19.51
C PHE A 69 20.19 21.20 18.62
N TYR A 70 19.31 21.45 17.64
CA TYR A 70 19.00 20.50 16.56
C TYR A 70 19.55 20.97 15.21
N ILE A 71 20.19 20.05 14.49
CA ILE A 71 20.67 20.26 13.12
C ILE A 71 19.91 19.30 12.20
N ASN A 72 19.04 19.83 11.35
CA ASN A 72 18.38 19.07 10.30
C ASN A 72 19.35 18.85 9.13
N ARG A 73 19.54 17.59 8.76
CA ARG A 73 20.48 17.15 7.72
C ARG A 73 19.79 16.64 6.45
N GLU A 74 18.48 16.83 6.33
CA GLU A 74 17.61 16.41 5.22
C GLU A 74 17.57 14.89 4.93
N GLU A 75 16.87 14.46 3.88
CA GLU A 75 16.67 13.05 3.51
C GLU A 75 17.88 12.41 2.81
N ASP A 76 17.98 11.09 2.82
CA ASP A 76 19.03 10.33 2.11
C ASP A 76 18.70 10.07 0.63
N LEU A 77 17.55 10.55 0.14
CA LEU A 77 17.06 10.38 -1.23
C LEU A 77 17.02 8.91 -1.70
N GLY A 78 17.01 7.95 -0.77
CA GLY A 78 17.08 6.52 -1.07
C GLY A 78 18.49 5.98 -1.36
N ASP A 79 19.54 6.79 -1.23
CA ASP A 79 20.93 6.37 -1.44
C ASP A 79 21.51 5.71 -0.17
N GLU A 80 21.92 4.45 -0.25
CA GLU A 80 22.43 3.69 0.91
C GLU A 80 23.74 4.26 1.46
N GLY A 81 24.61 4.79 0.59
CA GLY A 81 25.87 5.42 0.98
C GLY A 81 25.61 6.68 1.80
N LEU A 82 24.68 7.52 1.34
CA LEU A 82 24.25 8.72 2.03
C LEU A 82 23.55 8.39 3.35
N ARG A 83 22.69 7.36 3.37
CA ARG A 83 22.07 6.86 4.59
C ARG A 83 23.12 6.44 5.62
N LYS A 84 24.10 5.63 5.21
CA LYS A 84 25.19 5.20 6.09
C LYS A 84 26.00 6.39 6.62
N ALA A 85 26.31 7.37 5.77
CA ALA A 85 27.02 8.59 6.17
C ALA A 85 26.22 9.38 7.23
N LYS A 86 24.92 9.59 7.01
CA LYS A 86 24.06 10.31 7.96
C LYS A 86 23.89 9.58 9.29
N LEU A 87 23.69 8.26 9.26
CA LEU A 87 23.58 7.43 10.45
C LEU A 87 24.88 7.36 11.26
N SER A 88 26.03 7.54 10.62
CA SER A 88 27.34 7.52 11.31
C SER A 88 27.49 8.62 12.36
N TYR A 89 26.74 9.72 12.21
CA TYR A 89 26.69 10.81 13.19
C TYR A 89 25.78 10.54 14.39
N ARG A 90 25.12 9.37 14.47
CA ARG A 90 24.22 8.96 15.56
C ARG A 90 23.10 9.99 15.80
N PRO A 91 22.21 10.20 14.82
CA PRO A 91 21.17 11.22 14.92
C PRO A 91 20.26 10.99 16.13
N ASP A 92 19.93 12.07 16.84
CA ASP A 92 18.96 12.03 17.94
C ASP A 92 17.55 11.68 17.48
N ILE A 93 17.18 12.13 16.26
CA ILE A 93 15.85 11.95 15.68
C ILE A 93 15.98 11.53 14.21
N LEU A 94 15.35 10.42 13.84
CA LEU A 94 15.09 10.02 12.46
C LEU A 94 13.62 10.26 12.16
N LEU A 95 13.32 11.30 11.38
CA LEU A 95 11.95 11.62 11.00
C LEU A 95 11.43 10.61 9.98
N GLU A 96 10.24 10.06 10.25
CA GLU A 96 9.53 9.22 9.29
C GLU A 96 8.92 10.09 8.19
N LYS A 97 9.20 9.73 6.93
CA LYS A 97 8.59 10.38 5.78
C LYS A 97 7.13 9.99 5.71
N ASN A 98 6.26 10.95 5.95
CA ASN A 98 4.83 10.78 5.88
C ASN A 98 4.32 11.35 4.55
N SER A 99 3.42 10.62 3.90
CA SER A 99 2.63 11.16 2.78
C SER A 99 1.32 11.68 3.33
N VAL A 100 1.07 12.98 3.17
CA VAL A 100 -0.25 13.53 3.48
C VAL A 100 -1.20 13.11 2.38
N MET A 101 -2.20 12.33 2.76
CA MET A 101 -3.30 11.92 1.90
C MET A 101 -4.57 12.57 2.40
N GLU A 102 -5.45 12.95 1.49
CA GLU A 102 -6.73 13.48 1.90
C GLU A 102 -7.59 12.39 2.53
N LYS A 103 -8.33 12.76 3.59
CA LYS A 103 -9.23 11.85 4.31
C LYS A 103 -10.39 11.36 3.43
N ARG A 104 -10.71 12.10 2.37
CA ARG A 104 -11.66 11.74 1.30
C ARG A 104 -10.99 12.09 -0.03
N PRO A 105 -11.07 11.26 -1.08
CA PRO A 105 -10.46 11.60 -2.36
C PRO A 105 -11.08 12.90 -2.91
N LEU A 106 -10.26 13.88 -3.36
CA LEU A 106 -10.74 14.97 -4.23
C LEU A 106 -11.39 14.46 -5.51
N ALA A 107 -11.23 13.17 -5.84
CA ALA A 107 -11.85 12.53 -6.99
C ALA A 107 -13.35 12.87 -7.08
N ASP A 108 -14.09 12.90 -5.96
CA ASP A 108 -15.52 13.23 -6.00
C ASP A 108 -15.83 14.65 -6.53
N PHE A 109 -14.83 15.54 -6.62
CA PHE A 109 -14.90 16.89 -7.19
C PHE A 109 -14.18 17.05 -8.54
N GLU A 110 -13.48 16.01 -9.00
CA GLU A 110 -12.83 15.99 -10.31
C GLU A 110 -13.74 15.41 -11.39
N ASP A 111 -13.40 15.68 -12.65
CA ASP A 111 -14.12 15.17 -13.82
C ASP A 111 -14.09 13.62 -13.85
N GLN A 112 -15.14 13.01 -13.30
CA GLN A 112 -15.28 11.56 -13.20
C GLN A 112 -15.43 10.90 -14.56
N GLU A 113 -16.01 11.58 -15.55
CA GLU A 113 -16.12 11.05 -16.91
C GLU A 113 -14.74 10.96 -17.55
N ARG A 114 -13.89 11.98 -17.37
CA ARG A 114 -12.47 11.94 -17.78
C ARG A 114 -11.74 10.80 -17.07
N ILE A 115 -11.83 10.70 -15.75
CA ILE A 115 -11.09 9.68 -14.98
C ILE A 115 -11.53 8.28 -15.39
N LEU A 116 -12.83 8.03 -15.60
CA LEU A 116 -13.34 6.77 -16.10
C LEU A 116 -12.75 6.45 -17.47
N ARG A 117 -12.83 7.38 -18.42
CA ARG A 117 -12.29 7.21 -19.77
C ARG A 117 -10.79 6.90 -19.75
N GLU A 118 -10.01 7.68 -19.02
CA GLU A 118 -8.57 7.47 -18.93
C GLU A 118 -8.21 6.17 -18.21
N THR A 119 -8.95 5.79 -17.17
CA THR A 119 -8.78 4.48 -16.51
C THR A 119 -9.07 3.32 -17.46
N LYS A 120 -10.11 3.44 -18.30
CA LYS A 120 -10.43 2.46 -19.34
C LYS A 120 -9.34 2.36 -20.40
N ASP A 121 -8.77 3.48 -20.82
CA ASP A 121 -7.67 3.49 -21.79
C ASP A 121 -6.39 2.85 -21.22
N ILE A 122 -6.12 3.06 -19.93
CA ILE A 122 -5.04 2.34 -19.22
C ILE A 122 -5.32 0.84 -19.22
N TRP A 123 -6.55 0.42 -18.89
CA TRP A 123 -6.93 -0.99 -18.87
C TRP A 123 -6.67 -1.67 -20.21
N ARG A 124 -7.18 -1.08 -21.30
CA ARG A 124 -6.94 -1.58 -22.67
C ARG A 124 -5.46 -1.70 -23.01
N THR A 125 -4.66 -0.74 -22.56
CA THR A 125 -3.20 -0.73 -22.81
C THR A 125 -2.46 -1.82 -22.01
N VAL A 126 -2.93 -2.14 -20.80
CA VAL A 126 -2.20 -2.99 -19.86
C VAL A 126 -2.60 -4.46 -19.96
N PHE A 127 -3.89 -4.77 -20.09
CA PHE A 127 -4.39 -6.14 -19.97
C PHE A 127 -4.67 -6.80 -21.34
N GLY A 128 -5.09 -6.03 -22.34
CA GLY A 128 -5.38 -6.58 -23.68
C GLY A 128 -6.60 -7.49 -23.73
N ASP A 129 -7.52 -7.35 -22.77
CA ASP A 129 -8.76 -8.13 -22.70
C ASP A 129 -9.71 -7.83 -23.89
N PRO A 130 -10.62 -8.76 -24.25
CA PRO A 130 -11.62 -8.53 -25.28
C PRO A 130 -12.46 -7.27 -25.02
N GLU A 131 -12.78 -6.51 -26.08
CA GLU A 131 -13.48 -5.24 -25.94
C GLU A 131 -14.86 -5.38 -25.29
N ASP A 132 -15.61 -6.46 -25.59
CA ASP A 132 -16.91 -6.72 -24.97
C ASP A 132 -16.81 -6.90 -23.44
N PHE A 133 -15.72 -7.52 -22.95
CA PHE A 133 -15.43 -7.62 -21.52
C PHE A 133 -15.09 -6.26 -20.92
N VAL A 134 -14.24 -5.46 -21.59
CA VAL A 134 -13.88 -4.12 -21.13
C VAL A 134 -15.12 -3.22 -21.05
N GLU A 135 -16.01 -3.29 -22.03
CA GLU A 135 -17.28 -2.55 -22.02
C GLU A 135 -18.22 -3.01 -20.89
N LEU A 136 -18.34 -4.33 -20.66
CA LEU A 136 -19.10 -4.88 -19.54
C LEU A 136 -18.55 -4.41 -18.20
N TYR A 137 -17.23 -4.54 -17.99
CA TYR A 137 -16.58 -4.15 -16.74
C TYR A 137 -16.81 -2.67 -16.43
N PHE A 138 -16.55 -1.78 -17.39
CA PHE A 138 -16.66 -0.34 -17.15
C PHE A 138 -18.09 0.17 -17.08
N SER A 139 -19.08 -0.60 -17.56
CA SER A 139 -20.50 -0.25 -17.42
C SER A 139 -21.15 -0.82 -16.15
N LYS A 140 -20.77 -2.03 -15.74
CA LYS A 140 -21.43 -2.76 -14.63
C LYS A 140 -20.62 -2.81 -13.34
N VAL A 141 -19.30 -2.95 -13.45
CA VAL A 141 -18.40 -3.20 -12.30
C VAL A 141 -17.73 -1.93 -11.82
N TYR A 142 -17.20 -1.13 -12.74
CA TYR A 142 -16.51 0.12 -12.40
C TYR A 142 -17.45 1.05 -11.63
N ARG A 143 -16.94 1.55 -10.50
CA ARG A 143 -17.54 2.66 -9.76
C ARG A 143 -16.46 3.65 -9.42
N SER A 144 -16.72 4.92 -9.70
CA SER A 144 -15.86 6.04 -9.29
C SER A 144 -15.55 6.00 -7.79
N GLU A 145 -16.54 5.63 -6.97
CA GLU A 145 -16.36 5.56 -5.52
C GLU A 145 -15.33 4.50 -5.09
N TYR A 146 -15.14 3.41 -5.84
CA TYR A 146 -14.14 2.39 -5.52
C TYR A 146 -12.83 2.57 -6.28
N ASN A 147 -12.77 3.54 -7.18
CA ASN A 147 -11.58 3.82 -7.97
C ASN A 147 -10.51 4.49 -7.11
N VAL A 148 -9.28 3.98 -7.20
CA VAL A 148 -8.08 4.63 -6.68
C VAL A 148 -7.18 4.88 -7.87
N CYS A 149 -6.72 6.11 -8.05
CA CYS A 149 -5.90 6.48 -9.19
C CYS A 149 -4.77 7.44 -8.81
N CYS A 150 -3.65 7.34 -9.53
CA CYS A 150 -2.57 8.32 -9.49
C CYS A 150 -2.68 9.22 -10.71
N GLN A 151 -2.60 10.54 -10.49
CA GLN A 151 -2.62 11.53 -11.57
C GLN A 151 -1.29 12.30 -11.61
N LEU A 152 -0.72 12.46 -12.81
CA LEU A 152 0.46 13.28 -13.07
C LEU A 152 0.15 14.27 -14.19
N GLY A 153 0.35 15.56 -13.94
CA GLY A 153 0.02 16.61 -14.91
C GLY A 153 -1.48 16.68 -15.27
N GLY A 154 -2.37 16.25 -14.36
CA GLY A 154 -3.82 16.24 -14.58
C GLY A 154 -4.34 15.09 -15.45
N ARG A 155 -3.50 14.07 -15.69
CA ARG A 155 -3.86 12.83 -16.40
C ARG A 155 -3.71 11.62 -15.48
N VAL A 156 -4.62 10.67 -15.54
CA VAL A 156 -4.51 9.39 -14.86
C VAL A 156 -3.36 8.59 -15.48
N VAL A 157 -2.44 8.12 -14.65
CA VAL A 157 -1.28 7.31 -15.08
C VAL A 157 -1.25 5.90 -14.48
N ALA A 158 -2.05 5.69 -13.43
CA ALA A 158 -2.24 4.39 -12.79
C ALA A 158 -3.60 4.36 -12.10
N ALA A 159 -4.23 3.19 -12.06
CA ALA A 159 -5.53 3.00 -11.44
C ALA A 159 -5.74 1.58 -10.94
N LEU A 160 -6.66 1.42 -9.99
CA LEU A 160 -7.23 0.15 -9.55
C LEU A 160 -8.63 0.37 -8.99
N GLN A 161 -9.43 -0.69 -8.90
CA GLN A 161 -10.70 -0.73 -8.20
C GLN A 161 -10.56 -1.48 -6.87
N THR A 162 -11.18 -0.93 -5.81
CA THR A 162 -11.31 -1.55 -4.48
C THR A 162 -12.73 -2.07 -4.29
N LEU A 163 -13.12 -3.09 -5.05
CA LEU A 163 -14.51 -3.56 -5.13
C LEU A 163 -14.97 -4.13 -3.77
N PRO A 164 -16.11 -3.68 -3.22
CA PRO A 164 -16.60 -4.20 -1.95
C PRO A 164 -17.11 -5.63 -2.14
N TYR A 165 -16.64 -6.53 -1.28
CA TYR A 165 -17.15 -7.89 -1.18
C TYR A 165 -17.48 -8.20 0.27
N ARG A 166 -18.46 -9.07 0.50
CA ARG A 166 -18.67 -9.69 1.80
C ARG A 166 -17.84 -10.97 1.86
N MET A 167 -17.26 -11.26 3.01
CA MET A 167 -16.67 -12.57 3.28
C MET A 167 -17.48 -13.23 4.38
N LEU A 168 -17.87 -14.47 4.19
CA LEU A 168 -18.29 -15.33 5.27
C LEU A 168 -17.04 -15.85 5.98
N TYR A 169 -16.92 -15.62 7.28
CA TYR A 169 -15.84 -16.09 8.14
C TYR A 169 -16.43 -16.72 9.39
N ARG A 170 -16.40 -18.06 9.48
CA ARG A 170 -16.97 -18.86 10.58
C ARG A 170 -18.42 -18.49 10.92
N GLY A 171 -19.25 -18.36 9.89
CA GLY A 171 -20.68 -18.00 10.03
C GLY A 171 -20.94 -16.50 10.23
N ARG A 172 -19.91 -15.66 10.32
CA ARG A 172 -20.04 -14.21 10.40
C ARG A 172 -19.71 -13.57 9.06
N GLU A 173 -20.58 -12.70 8.57
CA GLU A 173 -20.25 -11.89 7.42
C GLU A 173 -19.45 -10.64 7.81
N ILE A 174 -18.37 -10.39 7.08
CA ILE A 174 -17.47 -9.26 7.30
C ILE A 174 -17.23 -8.49 6.00
N ASN A 175 -16.90 -7.21 6.14
CA ASN A 175 -16.58 -6.34 5.01
C ASN A 175 -15.15 -6.63 4.54
N THR A 176 -15.02 -6.92 3.25
CA THR A 176 -13.75 -7.13 2.56
C THR A 176 -13.70 -6.30 1.28
N ALA A 177 -12.53 -6.23 0.66
CA ALA A 177 -12.38 -5.64 -0.66
C ALA A 177 -11.67 -6.61 -1.61
N TYR A 178 -12.06 -6.61 -2.88
CA TYR A 178 -11.34 -7.28 -3.94
C TYR A 178 -10.58 -6.22 -4.76
N MET A 179 -9.26 -6.36 -4.84
CA MET A 179 -8.42 -5.46 -5.63
C MET A 179 -8.45 -5.90 -7.09
N SER A 180 -9.00 -5.06 -7.96
CA SER A 180 -9.19 -5.36 -9.38
C SER A 180 -8.50 -4.33 -10.26
N GLY A 181 -7.96 -4.76 -11.40
CA GLY A 181 -7.46 -3.86 -12.43
C GLY A 181 -6.22 -3.05 -12.07
N VAL A 182 -5.35 -3.58 -11.20
CA VAL A 182 -4.12 -2.88 -10.78
C VAL A 182 -3.23 -2.61 -12.00
N SER A 183 -3.18 -1.36 -12.43
CA SER A 183 -2.58 -0.98 -13.71
C SER A 183 -1.77 0.31 -13.60
N VAL A 184 -0.63 0.32 -14.30
CA VAL A 184 0.27 1.48 -14.45
C VAL A 184 0.66 1.55 -15.92
N LEU A 185 0.48 2.72 -16.54
CA LEU A 185 0.91 2.98 -17.91
C LEU A 185 2.40 2.61 -18.09
N PRO A 186 2.78 1.88 -19.17
CA PRO A 186 4.14 1.37 -19.35
C PRO A 186 5.25 2.41 -19.17
N GLU A 187 5.06 3.62 -19.69
CA GLU A 187 6.02 4.73 -19.64
C GLU A 187 6.21 5.33 -18.23
N PHE A 188 5.30 5.04 -17.30
CA PHE A 188 5.33 5.47 -15.90
C PHE A 188 5.80 4.36 -14.94
N ARG A 189 6.14 3.17 -15.44
CA ARG A 189 6.65 2.07 -14.61
C ARG A 189 8.06 2.36 -14.09
N ARG A 190 8.48 1.62 -13.05
CA ARG A 190 9.79 1.76 -12.36
C ARG A 190 10.02 3.12 -11.69
N GLN A 191 8.96 3.87 -11.45
CA GLN A 191 8.96 5.15 -10.73
C GLN A 191 8.20 5.04 -9.40
N ASP A 192 8.07 3.83 -8.85
CA ASP A 192 7.35 3.53 -7.61
C ASP A 192 5.83 3.84 -7.60
N ILE A 193 5.26 4.22 -8.75
CA ILE A 193 3.84 4.60 -8.88
C ILE A 193 2.90 3.46 -8.47
N GLY A 194 3.20 2.21 -8.85
CA GLY A 194 2.38 1.06 -8.47
C GLY A 194 2.36 0.81 -6.96
N ASN A 195 3.51 0.93 -6.29
CA ASN A 195 3.58 0.77 -4.83
C ASN A 195 2.79 1.89 -4.12
N ASN A 196 2.93 3.13 -4.58
CA ASN A 196 2.16 4.25 -4.05
C ASN A 196 0.65 4.11 -4.29
N LEU A 197 0.24 3.56 -5.43
CA LEU A 197 -1.16 3.25 -5.73
C LEU A 197 -1.73 2.22 -4.74
N MET A 198 -1.01 1.10 -4.51
CA MET A 198 -1.42 0.08 -3.54
C MET A 198 -1.49 0.65 -2.12
N LYS A 199 -0.49 1.41 -1.69
CA LYS A 199 -0.46 2.06 -0.38
C LYS A 199 -1.66 2.98 -0.17
N GLN A 200 -2.02 3.79 -1.17
CA GLN A 200 -3.21 4.64 -1.12
C GLN A 200 -4.50 3.82 -0.97
N ALA A 201 -4.63 2.75 -1.75
CA ALA A 201 -5.78 1.87 -1.69
C ALA A 201 -5.91 1.21 -0.31
N HIS A 202 -4.83 0.65 0.23
CA HIS A 202 -4.80 0.03 1.55
C HIS A 202 -5.13 1.02 2.67
N PHE A 203 -4.56 2.22 2.62
CA PHE A 203 -4.83 3.26 3.61
C PHE A 203 -6.29 3.71 3.59
N ARG A 204 -6.87 3.86 2.39
CA ARG A 204 -8.31 4.15 2.22
C ARG A 204 -9.19 3.04 2.79
N LEU A 205 -8.85 1.78 2.52
CA LEU A 205 -9.57 0.62 3.05
C LEU A 205 -9.48 0.52 4.57
N TYR A 206 -8.34 0.86 5.18
CA TYR A 206 -8.16 0.84 6.64
C TYR A 206 -9.12 1.77 7.38
N HIS A 207 -9.37 2.95 6.82
CA HIS A 207 -10.32 3.92 7.36
C HIS A 207 -11.78 3.66 6.97
N SER A 208 -12.00 2.63 6.17
CA SER A 208 -13.32 2.08 5.87
C SER A 208 -13.62 0.91 6.81
N ASP A 209 -14.82 0.33 6.75
CA ASP A 209 -15.15 -0.81 7.61
C ASP A 209 -14.53 -2.15 7.14
N VAL A 210 -13.45 -2.12 6.36
CA VAL A 210 -12.86 -3.30 5.72
C VAL A 210 -11.87 -4.01 6.65
N VAL A 211 -11.93 -5.34 6.68
CA VAL A 211 -11.06 -6.19 7.51
C VAL A 211 -9.94 -6.82 6.68
N PHE A 212 -10.28 -7.36 5.52
CA PHE A 212 -9.36 -8.05 4.61
C PHE A 212 -9.48 -7.51 3.18
N ALA A 213 -8.40 -7.63 2.42
CA ALA A 213 -8.40 -7.39 0.98
C ALA A 213 -7.89 -8.63 0.25
N SER A 214 -8.49 -9.01 -0.87
CA SER A 214 -8.10 -10.16 -1.68
C SER A 214 -7.83 -9.76 -3.13
N LEU A 215 -7.04 -10.58 -3.82
CA LEU A 215 -6.75 -10.43 -5.25
C LEU A 215 -6.29 -11.75 -5.86
N ILE A 216 -6.30 -11.83 -7.18
CA ILE A 216 -5.66 -12.90 -7.95
C ILE A 216 -4.53 -12.27 -8.77
N PRO A 217 -3.24 -12.63 -8.53
CA PRO A 217 -2.15 -12.13 -9.35
C PRO A 217 -2.20 -12.69 -10.77
N ALA A 218 -2.20 -11.81 -11.78
CA ALA A 218 -2.29 -12.21 -13.20
C ALA A 218 -1.03 -12.92 -13.74
N GLU A 219 0.14 -12.69 -13.12
CA GLU A 219 1.43 -13.21 -13.57
C GLU A 219 2.24 -13.77 -12.39
N PRO A 220 3.10 -14.79 -12.59
CA PRO A 220 3.84 -15.42 -11.49
C PRO A 220 4.71 -14.48 -10.66
N TRP A 221 5.30 -13.44 -11.26
CA TRP A 221 6.14 -12.48 -10.55
C TRP A 221 5.33 -11.53 -9.65
N LEU A 222 4.03 -11.36 -9.93
CA LEU A 222 3.17 -10.49 -9.14
C LEU A 222 2.93 -11.04 -7.73
N TYR A 223 3.04 -12.35 -7.50
CA TYR A 223 2.94 -12.93 -6.16
C TYR A 223 4.00 -12.37 -5.21
N GLU A 224 5.24 -12.24 -5.68
CA GLU A 224 6.34 -11.65 -4.90
C GLU A 224 6.14 -10.15 -4.69
N TRP A 225 5.60 -9.45 -5.70
CA TRP A 225 5.32 -8.02 -5.60
C TRP A 225 4.20 -7.73 -4.59
N TYR A 226 3.06 -8.41 -4.70
CA TYR A 226 1.97 -8.31 -3.73
C TYR A 226 2.36 -8.81 -2.34
N GLY A 227 3.27 -9.78 -2.24
CA GLY A 227 3.87 -10.19 -0.96
C GLY A 227 4.56 -9.04 -0.24
N LYS A 228 5.30 -8.19 -0.96
CA LYS A 228 5.89 -6.95 -0.40
C LYS A 228 4.84 -5.93 -0.02
N CYS A 229 3.71 -5.92 -0.71
CA CYS A 229 2.51 -5.18 -0.33
C CYS A 229 1.68 -5.90 0.75
N GLY A 230 2.23 -6.88 1.49
CA GLY A 230 1.61 -7.51 2.66
C GLY A 230 0.49 -8.53 2.39
N TYR A 231 0.39 -9.06 1.18
CA TYR A 231 -0.52 -10.16 0.86
C TYR A 231 0.12 -11.53 1.14
N ALA A 232 -0.69 -12.48 1.60
CA ALA A 232 -0.32 -13.88 1.80
C ALA A 232 -1.08 -14.82 0.83
N ARG A 233 -0.45 -15.93 0.41
CA ARG A 233 -1.03 -16.93 -0.52
C ARG A 233 -1.93 -17.93 0.20
N ILE A 234 -3.03 -17.44 0.79
CA ILE A 234 -3.87 -18.20 1.74
C ILE A 234 -5.33 -18.39 1.29
N ILE A 235 -5.71 -17.83 0.14
CA ILE A 235 -7.07 -17.96 -0.41
C ILE A 235 -7.00 -18.63 -1.79
N LYS A 236 -7.92 -19.55 -2.07
CA LYS A 236 -7.98 -20.28 -3.35
C LYS A 236 -9.17 -19.81 -4.16
N CYS A 237 -8.97 -19.50 -5.45
CA CYS A 237 -10.07 -19.39 -6.40
C CYS A 237 -10.42 -20.78 -6.91
N THR A 238 -11.61 -21.29 -6.56
CA THR A 238 -12.09 -22.61 -7.00
C THR A 238 -12.83 -22.49 -8.34
N PRO A 239 -12.88 -23.57 -9.15
CA PRO A 239 -13.65 -23.61 -10.39
C PRO A 239 -15.09 -23.13 -10.23
N PRO A 240 -15.69 -22.57 -11.31
CA PRO A 240 -17.09 -22.21 -11.32
C PRO A 240 -18.00 -23.45 -11.17
N PRO A 241 -19.30 -23.26 -10.83
CA PRO A 241 -20.28 -24.34 -10.86
C PRO A 241 -20.33 -25.04 -12.23
N VAL A 242 -20.57 -26.37 -12.24
CA VAL A 242 -20.56 -27.21 -13.45
C VAL A 242 -21.57 -26.77 -14.52
N ASP A 243 -22.61 -26.01 -14.13
CA ASP A 243 -23.55 -25.35 -15.05
C ASP A 243 -23.88 -23.93 -14.57
N ALA A 244 -22.86 -23.07 -14.59
CA ALA A 244 -22.94 -21.69 -14.09
C ALA A 244 -24.02 -20.82 -14.77
N LEU A 245 -24.50 -21.20 -15.96
CA LEU A 245 -25.59 -20.51 -16.64
C LEU A 245 -26.97 -21.05 -16.29
N ALA A 246 -27.10 -22.27 -15.76
CA ALA A 246 -28.39 -22.85 -15.40
C ALA A 246 -28.73 -22.71 -13.92
N VAL A 247 -27.72 -22.68 -13.04
CA VAL A 247 -27.93 -22.52 -11.59
C VAL A 247 -28.55 -21.15 -11.29
N ASP A 248 -29.59 -21.12 -10.47
CA ASP A 248 -30.16 -19.87 -9.97
C ASP A 248 -29.35 -19.32 -8.78
N PHE A 249 -29.55 -18.04 -8.46
CA PHE A 249 -28.79 -17.40 -7.40
C PHE A 249 -29.11 -18.01 -6.02
N ASP A 250 -30.33 -18.47 -5.76
CA ASP A 250 -30.72 -19.04 -4.46
C ASP A 250 -29.99 -20.37 -4.17
N GLU A 251 -29.86 -21.22 -5.19
CA GLU A 251 -29.06 -22.44 -5.11
C GLU A 251 -27.57 -22.11 -4.95
N PHE A 252 -27.06 -21.17 -5.73
CA PHE A 252 -25.68 -20.70 -5.62
C PHE A 252 -25.36 -20.14 -4.23
N ASP A 253 -26.23 -19.27 -3.70
CA ASP A 253 -26.07 -18.61 -2.39
C ASP A 253 -26.05 -19.64 -1.26
N ARG A 254 -26.91 -20.67 -1.35
CA ARG A 254 -26.91 -21.78 -0.40
C ARG A 254 -25.58 -22.54 -0.39
N VAL A 255 -24.97 -22.74 -1.55
CA VAL A 255 -23.69 -23.45 -1.68
C VAL A 255 -22.51 -22.61 -1.19
N GLN A 256 -22.43 -21.31 -1.52
CA GLN A 256 -21.36 -20.46 -0.96
C GLN A 256 -21.51 -20.35 0.57
N ARG A 257 -22.73 -20.21 1.09
CA ARG A 257 -22.97 -20.09 2.54
C ARG A 257 -22.76 -21.37 3.34
N SER A 258 -22.64 -22.53 2.67
CA SER A 258 -22.26 -23.78 3.34
C SER A 258 -20.75 -23.86 3.63
N ARG A 259 -19.95 -22.90 3.15
CA ARG A 259 -18.51 -22.82 3.38
C ARG A 259 -18.20 -22.14 4.72
N ASN A 260 -17.07 -22.50 5.32
CA ASN A 260 -16.61 -21.88 6.55
C ASN A 260 -15.98 -20.51 6.32
N CYS A 261 -15.25 -20.34 5.21
CA CYS A 261 -14.54 -19.12 4.87
C CYS A 261 -14.60 -18.87 3.36
N VAL A 262 -15.44 -17.95 2.88
CA VAL A 262 -15.60 -17.69 1.44
C VAL A 262 -15.92 -16.22 1.13
N LEU A 263 -15.41 -15.69 0.02
CA LEU A 263 -15.93 -14.44 -0.55
C LEU A 263 -17.31 -14.69 -1.15
N LEU A 264 -18.30 -13.92 -0.69
CA LEU A 264 -19.68 -14.03 -1.11
C LEU A 264 -19.94 -13.14 -2.32
N HIS A 265 -20.67 -13.68 -3.29
CA HIS A 265 -21.32 -12.90 -4.33
C HIS A 265 -22.73 -12.54 -3.91
N ASP A 266 -23.16 -11.33 -4.26
CA ASP A 266 -24.57 -10.98 -4.31
C ASP A 266 -25.16 -11.30 -5.68
N GLU A 267 -26.47 -11.17 -5.81
CA GLU A 267 -27.20 -11.48 -7.05
C GLU A 267 -26.72 -10.60 -8.22
N ALA A 268 -26.38 -9.34 -7.95
CA ALA A 268 -25.91 -8.40 -8.95
C ALA A 268 -24.54 -8.82 -9.52
N GLY A 269 -23.58 -9.13 -8.64
CA GLY A 269 -22.26 -9.64 -9.04
C GLY A 269 -22.38 -10.94 -9.82
N PHE A 270 -23.19 -11.89 -9.31
CA PHE A 270 -23.47 -13.17 -9.95
C PHE A 270 -23.99 -13.00 -11.39
N GLU A 271 -24.95 -12.09 -11.63
CA GLU A 271 -25.46 -11.85 -12.98
C GLU A 271 -24.44 -11.19 -13.91
N VAL A 272 -23.57 -10.32 -13.40
CA VAL A 272 -22.50 -9.71 -14.22
C VAL A 272 -21.52 -10.79 -14.72
N ILE A 273 -21.17 -11.76 -13.89
CA ILE A 273 -20.31 -12.88 -14.31
C ILE A 273 -21.01 -13.77 -15.33
N ARG A 274 -22.33 -14.01 -15.18
CA ARG A 274 -23.11 -14.73 -16.20
C ARG A 274 -23.20 -13.96 -17.51
N GLU A 275 -23.31 -12.63 -17.46
CA GLU A 275 -23.28 -11.78 -18.65
C GLU A 275 -21.93 -11.88 -19.36
N ASP A 276 -20.81 -11.88 -18.63
CA ASP A 276 -19.47 -12.13 -19.19
C ASP A 276 -19.41 -13.49 -19.92
N ILE A 277 -19.87 -14.57 -19.27
CA ILE A 277 -19.92 -15.90 -19.89
C ILE A 277 -20.77 -15.90 -21.18
N ARG A 278 -21.91 -15.21 -21.17
CA ARG A 278 -22.79 -15.11 -22.36
C ARG A 278 -22.12 -14.34 -23.49
N LEU A 279 -21.38 -13.26 -23.18
CA LEU A 279 -20.62 -12.46 -24.15
C LEU A 279 -19.46 -13.26 -24.74
N ALA A 280 -18.70 -13.95 -23.90
CA ALA A 280 -17.61 -14.82 -24.34
C ALA A 280 -18.11 -16.00 -25.21
N GLY A 281 -19.31 -16.52 -24.93
CA GLY A 281 -19.98 -17.50 -25.78
C GLY A 281 -19.13 -18.76 -26.01
N LYS A 282 -18.67 -18.97 -27.26
CA LYS A 282 -17.84 -20.13 -27.61
C LYS A 282 -16.38 -20.00 -27.16
N ASP A 283 -15.94 -18.77 -26.89
CA ASP A 283 -14.58 -18.46 -26.45
C ASP A 283 -14.45 -18.57 -24.93
N TYR A 284 -15.56 -18.78 -24.20
CA TYR A 284 -15.53 -19.03 -22.77
C TYR A 284 -14.85 -20.37 -22.45
N VAL A 285 -13.75 -20.29 -21.70
CA VAL A 285 -13.03 -21.45 -21.19
C VAL A 285 -13.13 -21.44 -19.66
N PRO A 286 -13.96 -22.31 -19.04
CA PRO A 286 -14.09 -22.34 -17.60
C PRO A 286 -12.77 -22.78 -16.96
N GLN A 287 -12.45 -22.15 -15.83
CA GLN A 287 -11.35 -22.55 -14.96
C GLN A 287 -11.48 -24.05 -14.61
N SER A 288 -10.43 -24.84 -14.86
CA SER A 288 -10.44 -26.30 -14.67
C SER A 288 -9.85 -26.78 -13.34
N GLY A 289 -9.07 -25.94 -12.66
CA GLY A 289 -8.42 -26.27 -11.39
C GLY A 289 -8.24 -25.04 -10.52
N ASN A 290 -7.85 -25.22 -9.25
CA ASN A 290 -7.72 -24.11 -8.31
C ASN A 290 -6.59 -23.14 -8.71
N ILE A 291 -6.86 -21.83 -8.60
CA ILE A 291 -5.87 -20.77 -8.76
C ILE A 291 -5.53 -20.20 -7.38
N ASP A 292 -4.25 -19.88 -7.16
CA ASP A 292 -3.80 -19.26 -5.91
C ASP A 292 -4.17 -17.78 -5.91
N GLY A 293 -5.13 -17.40 -5.09
CA GLY A 293 -5.35 -16.01 -4.74
C GLY A 293 -4.42 -15.58 -3.60
N MET A 294 -4.46 -14.29 -3.31
CA MET A 294 -3.78 -13.74 -2.14
C MET A 294 -4.75 -12.91 -1.29
N LEU A 295 -4.50 -12.88 0.02
CA LEU A 295 -5.29 -12.13 1.00
C LEU A 295 -4.37 -11.33 1.93
N ARG A 296 -4.74 -10.09 2.21
CA ARG A 296 -4.06 -9.16 3.10
C ARG A 296 -4.96 -8.80 4.28
N VAL A 297 -4.39 -8.75 5.48
CA VAL A 297 -5.01 -8.09 6.62
C VAL A 297 -4.95 -6.58 6.42
N VAL A 298 -6.12 -5.95 6.25
CA VAL A 298 -6.20 -4.49 6.16
C VAL A 298 -6.17 -3.88 7.55
N ASN A 299 -6.99 -4.40 8.48
CA ASN A 299 -7.06 -3.88 9.85
C ASN A 299 -6.74 -4.99 10.86
N ALA A 300 -5.52 -4.99 11.40
CA ALA A 300 -5.02 -6.03 12.30
C ALA A 300 -5.86 -6.17 13.58
N ARG A 301 -6.30 -5.05 14.17
CA ARG A 301 -7.16 -5.09 15.37
C ARG A 301 -8.51 -5.75 15.09
N LYS A 302 -9.15 -5.44 13.96
CA LYS A 302 -10.43 -6.05 13.58
C LYS A 302 -10.26 -7.53 13.25
N ALA A 303 -9.23 -7.88 12.49
CA ALA A 303 -8.92 -9.26 12.13
C ALA A 303 -8.66 -10.12 13.37
N LEU A 304 -7.84 -9.64 14.30
CA LEU A 304 -7.56 -10.35 15.55
C LEU A 304 -8.76 -10.46 16.47
N ARG A 305 -9.72 -9.52 16.43
CA ARG A 305 -10.98 -9.67 17.17
C ARG A 305 -11.81 -10.82 16.64
N LEU A 306 -11.91 -10.97 15.31
CA LEU A 306 -12.59 -12.12 14.70
C LEU A 306 -11.93 -13.43 15.13
N TYR A 307 -10.59 -13.47 15.11
CA TYR A 307 -9.83 -14.62 15.57
C TYR A 307 -10.09 -14.93 17.06
N ALA A 308 -10.01 -13.93 17.93
CA ALA A 308 -10.18 -14.11 19.37
C ALA A 308 -11.59 -14.60 19.75
N GLU A 309 -12.63 -14.16 19.04
CA GLU A 309 -14.02 -14.59 19.27
C GLU A 309 -14.19 -16.11 19.17
N THR A 310 -13.40 -16.78 18.33
CA THR A 310 -13.46 -18.24 18.12
C THR A 310 -12.35 -19.00 18.85
N HIS A 311 -11.44 -18.30 19.52
CA HIS A 311 -10.28 -18.84 20.24
C HIS A 311 -10.24 -18.25 21.67
N ALA A 312 -11.35 -18.34 22.40
CA ALA A 312 -11.54 -17.66 23.67
C ALA A 312 -10.55 -18.09 24.77
N ASP A 313 -10.07 -19.33 24.70
CA ASP A 313 -9.12 -19.92 25.65
C ASP A 313 -7.66 -19.53 25.39
N GLU A 314 -7.37 -18.83 24.29
CA GLU A 314 -6.01 -18.42 23.96
C GLU A 314 -5.55 -17.19 24.73
N HIS A 315 -4.29 -17.23 25.14
CA HIS A 315 -3.56 -16.13 25.74
C HIS A 315 -2.29 -15.89 24.95
N LEU A 316 -2.28 -14.85 24.13
CA LEU A 316 -1.21 -14.59 23.19
C LEU A 316 -0.92 -13.09 23.11
N SER A 317 0.37 -12.75 23.00
CA SER A 317 0.84 -11.41 22.69
C SER A 317 1.50 -11.45 21.32
N ILE A 318 1.01 -10.63 20.39
CA ILE A 318 1.51 -10.54 19.02
C ILE A 318 2.08 -9.14 18.79
N ARG A 319 3.29 -9.07 18.24
CA ARG A 319 3.85 -7.82 17.70
C ARG A 319 3.73 -7.88 16.18
N VAL A 320 2.87 -7.04 15.62
CA VAL A 320 2.88 -6.80 14.17
C VAL A 320 3.86 -5.68 13.88
N ASP A 321 4.80 -5.89 12.96
CA ASP A 321 5.72 -4.87 12.48
C ASP A 321 5.91 -4.92 10.95
N GLY A 322 6.52 -3.87 10.41
CA GLY A 322 6.89 -3.81 8.99
C GLY A 322 5.73 -3.53 8.02
N ASP A 323 4.52 -3.21 8.48
CA ASP A 323 3.43 -2.77 7.60
C ASP A 323 3.65 -1.31 7.18
N ALA A 324 4.36 -1.11 6.08
CA ALA A 324 4.69 0.21 5.53
C ALA A 324 3.49 0.89 4.85
N ASP A 325 2.49 0.12 4.42
CA ASP A 325 1.30 0.61 3.75
C ASP A 325 0.28 1.14 4.77
N ILE A 326 0.13 0.43 5.89
CA ILE A 326 -0.74 0.81 7.00
C ILE A 326 0.05 0.81 8.31
N PRO A 327 0.80 1.88 8.62
CA PRO A 327 1.58 1.96 9.86
C PRO A 327 0.79 1.73 11.16
N MET A 328 -0.55 1.94 11.15
CA MET A 328 -1.42 1.76 12.30
C MET A 328 -1.62 0.30 12.68
N ASN A 329 -1.28 -0.63 11.78
CA ASN A 329 -1.22 -2.04 12.11
C ASN A 329 0.01 -2.38 12.95
N ASN A 330 1.08 -1.57 12.90
CA ASN A 330 2.32 -1.82 13.62
C ASN A 330 2.17 -1.53 15.12
N ALA A 331 1.53 -2.42 15.87
CA ALA A 331 1.37 -2.34 17.32
C ALA A 331 1.61 -3.70 18.00
N TYR A 332 1.46 -3.74 19.32
CA TYR A 332 1.28 -4.97 20.09
C TYR A 332 -0.21 -5.26 20.26
N TYR A 333 -0.58 -6.54 20.13
CA TYR A 333 -1.95 -7.03 20.27
C TYR A 333 -1.97 -8.16 21.28
N ILE A 334 -2.69 -7.94 22.38
CA ILE A 334 -2.84 -8.92 23.46
C ILE A 334 -4.23 -9.54 23.35
N ILE A 335 -4.24 -10.85 23.14
CA ILE A 335 -5.42 -11.70 23.05
C ILE A 335 -5.59 -12.41 24.38
N SER A 336 -6.76 -12.27 25.00
CA SER A 336 -7.09 -12.95 26.26
C SER A 336 -8.60 -12.95 26.48
N GLY A 337 -9.17 -14.11 26.82
CA GLY A 337 -10.60 -14.24 27.14
C GLY A 337 -11.51 -13.80 25.98
N GLY A 338 -11.12 -14.16 24.75
CA GLY A 338 -11.84 -13.80 23.53
C GLY A 338 -11.83 -12.30 23.17
N LYS A 339 -10.95 -11.50 23.77
CA LYS A 339 -10.83 -10.06 23.52
C LYS A 339 -9.44 -9.68 23.07
N VAL A 340 -9.34 -8.55 22.36
CA VAL A 340 -8.08 -7.99 21.87
C VAL A 340 -7.85 -6.58 22.41
N ARG A 341 -6.71 -6.38 23.07
CA ARG A 341 -6.16 -5.06 23.45
C ARG A 341 -5.01 -4.70 22.51
N GLN A 342 -5.08 -3.53 21.90
CA GLN A 342 -3.96 -2.94 21.15
C GLN A 342 -3.18 -2.00 22.08
N THR A 343 -1.85 -2.04 22.02
CA THR A 343 -0.96 -1.17 22.81
C THR A 343 0.36 -0.92 22.06
N ASP A 344 1.02 0.19 22.37
CA ASP A 344 2.40 0.48 21.94
C ASP A 344 3.43 0.13 23.02
N GLU A 345 2.98 -0.35 24.19
CA GLU A 345 3.85 -0.82 25.27
C GLU A 345 4.64 -2.04 24.82
N PRO A 346 5.99 -1.99 24.87
CA PRO A 346 6.81 -3.13 24.48
C PRO A 346 6.58 -4.36 25.35
N ASP A 347 6.29 -5.49 24.72
CA ASP A 347 6.23 -6.80 25.35
C ASP A 347 7.32 -7.71 24.77
N PRO A 348 8.40 -8.02 25.52
CA PRO A 348 9.47 -8.90 25.07
C PRO A 348 9.02 -10.34 24.79
N SER A 349 7.88 -10.77 25.34
CA SER A 349 7.33 -12.11 25.12
C SER A 349 6.46 -12.21 23.87
N ALA A 350 6.17 -11.08 23.20
CA ALA A 350 5.31 -11.05 22.04
C ALA A 350 5.91 -11.81 20.84
N VAL A 351 5.09 -12.63 20.20
CA VAL A 351 5.43 -13.28 18.93
C VAL A 351 5.43 -12.22 17.84
N LYS A 352 6.61 -12.00 17.23
CA LYS A 352 6.76 -11.04 16.14
C LYS A 352 6.32 -11.66 14.82
N MET A 353 5.53 -10.92 14.04
CA MET A 353 5.12 -11.30 12.70
C MET A 353 4.91 -10.08 11.82
N SER A 354 5.16 -10.24 10.53
CA SER A 354 4.77 -9.28 9.50
C SER A 354 3.26 -9.33 9.26
N ILE A 355 2.70 -8.36 8.51
CA ILE A 355 1.26 -8.33 8.23
C ILE A 355 0.76 -9.52 7.39
N ASN A 356 1.57 -10.04 6.47
CA ASN A 356 1.28 -11.28 5.75
C ASN A 356 1.41 -12.51 6.65
N GLY A 357 2.38 -12.54 7.58
CA GLY A 357 2.47 -13.59 8.59
C GLY A 357 1.27 -13.61 9.54
N LEU A 358 0.71 -12.43 9.87
CA LEU A 358 -0.54 -12.34 10.61
C LEU A 358 -1.72 -12.93 9.81
N ALA A 359 -1.78 -12.68 8.50
CA ALA A 359 -2.79 -13.29 7.64
C ALA A 359 -2.66 -14.83 7.64
N GLU A 360 -1.45 -15.36 7.48
CA GLU A 360 -1.17 -16.80 7.54
C GLU A 360 -1.56 -17.41 8.90
N PHE A 361 -1.29 -16.70 10.00
CA PHE A 361 -1.67 -17.12 11.34
C PHE A 361 -3.19 -17.22 11.49
N ILE A 362 -3.93 -16.17 11.11
CA ILE A 362 -5.40 -16.13 11.25
C ILE A 362 -6.10 -17.17 10.38
N PHE A 363 -5.55 -17.47 9.20
CA PHE A 363 -6.20 -18.31 8.20
C PHE A 363 -5.66 -19.75 8.10
N LYS A 364 -4.74 -20.15 8.99
CA LYS A 364 -4.02 -21.43 8.93
C LYS A 364 -4.91 -22.65 8.68
N ASP A 365 -6.10 -22.68 9.27
CA ASP A 365 -7.05 -23.80 9.19
C ASP A 365 -8.43 -23.40 8.64
N GLU A 366 -8.55 -22.19 8.06
CA GLU A 366 -9.83 -21.65 7.60
C GLU A 366 -10.23 -22.14 6.21
N ASN A 367 -9.25 -22.57 5.40
CA ASN A 367 -9.43 -22.95 3.99
C ASN A 367 -10.22 -21.87 3.23
N ALA A 368 -9.69 -20.65 3.21
CA ALA A 368 -10.37 -19.53 2.56
C ALA A 368 -10.53 -19.78 1.05
N GLU A 369 -11.74 -19.57 0.56
CA GLU A 369 -12.11 -19.76 -0.83
C GLU A 369 -12.68 -18.47 -1.43
N MET A 370 -12.53 -18.33 -2.74
CA MET A 370 -13.36 -17.50 -3.59
C MET A 370 -13.75 -18.37 -4.79
N ASN A 371 -14.87 -18.09 -5.44
CA ASN A 371 -15.25 -18.79 -6.65
C ASN A 371 -15.88 -17.81 -7.63
N PHE A 372 -16.08 -18.26 -8.87
CA PHE A 372 -16.89 -17.54 -9.84
C PHE A 372 -16.49 -16.06 -9.98
N MET A 373 -15.19 -15.77 -10.02
CA MET A 373 -14.71 -14.41 -10.24
C MET A 373 -14.80 -14.07 -11.74
N LEU A 374 -14.89 -12.78 -12.07
CA LEU A 374 -14.77 -12.32 -13.47
C LEU A 374 -13.43 -12.80 -14.06
N ASN A 375 -13.45 -13.18 -15.34
CA ASN A 375 -12.29 -13.70 -16.05
C ASN A 375 -11.15 -12.69 -16.14
#